data_AF-A0A7K0DE30-F1
#
_entry.id   AF-A0A7K0DE30-F1
#
_cell.length_a   1.000
_cell.length_b   1.000
_cell.length_c   1.000
_cell.angle_alpha   90.00
_cell.angle_beta   90.00
_cell.angle_gamma   90.00
#
_symmetry.space_group_name_H-M   'P 1'
#
loop_
_entity.id
_entity.type
_entity.pdbx_description
1 polymer ?
#
loop_
_entity_poly.entity_id
_entity_poly.type
_entity_poly.pdbx_seq_one_letter_code
_entity_poly.pdbx_strand_id
1 'polypeptide(L)'
;MERMGEIFDVSTLAKRVRLFGILEVGGWVLLFIGMYFKHGVTPPVEWPLMVFGMVHGLIFVAYAFSLLMAWREFEWPARTILLGLVSSVIPFTSFFFERWAIRSGQLGELSPA
;
A
#
# COMPACT_ATOMS: atom_id res chain seq x y z
N MET A 1 1.36 24.15 -5.61
CA MET A 1 0.03 23.51 -5.69
C MET A 1 -0.01 22.43 -6.77
N GLU A 2 0.75 22.55 -7.86
CA GLU A 2 0.86 21.51 -8.92
C GLU A 2 1.39 20.14 -8.44
N ARG A 3 2.36 20.11 -7.50
CA ARG A 3 2.99 18.88 -7.02
C ARG A 3 2.08 17.95 -6.20
N MET A 4 1.01 18.48 -5.60
CA MET A 4 0.04 17.64 -4.88
C MET A 4 -0.91 16.92 -5.85
N GLY A 5 -1.14 17.48 -7.04
CA GLY A 5 -1.99 16.87 -8.06
C GLY A 5 -1.41 15.58 -8.63
N GLU A 6 -0.09 15.48 -8.76
CA GLU A 6 0.59 14.27 -9.26
C GLU A 6 0.49 13.07 -8.29
N ILE A 7 0.51 13.31 -6.97
CA ILE A 7 0.54 12.21 -5.98
C ILE A 7 -0.84 11.55 -5.89
N PHE A 8 -1.91 12.33 -6.06
CA PHE A 8 -3.30 11.84 -6.07
C PHE A 8 -3.81 11.55 -7.48
N ASP A 9 -2.95 11.53 -8.49
CA ASP A 9 -3.32 11.15 -9.83
C ASP A 9 -3.58 9.64 -9.91
N VAL A 10 -4.85 9.26 -9.76
CA VAL A 10 -5.33 7.87 -9.82
C VAL A 10 -5.92 7.52 -11.19
N SER A 11 -5.52 8.25 -12.23
CA SER A 11 -6.00 8.03 -13.61
C SER A 11 -5.67 6.63 -14.12
N THR A 12 -4.57 6.02 -13.68
CA THR A 12 -4.13 4.71 -14.15
C THR A 12 -4.00 3.69 -13.02
N LEU A 13 -4.08 2.41 -13.39
CA LEU A 13 -3.91 1.30 -12.44
C LEU A 13 -2.48 1.27 -11.86
N ALA A 14 -1.47 1.61 -12.66
CA ALA A 14 -0.09 1.69 -12.19
C ALA A 14 0.06 2.71 -11.05
N LYS A 15 -0.50 3.91 -11.21
CA LYS A 15 -0.48 4.96 -10.19
C LYS A 15 -1.28 4.59 -8.94
N ARG A 16 -2.41 3.89 -9.09
CA ARG A 16 -3.20 3.38 -7.95
C ARG A 16 -2.43 2.37 -7.12
N VAL A 17 -1.80 1.38 -7.76
CA VAL A 17 -0.96 0.38 -7.07
C VAL A 17 0.16 1.09 -6.30
N ARG A 18 0.82 2.06 -6.93
CA ARG A 18 1.85 2.87 -6.28
C ARG A 18 1.33 3.68 -5.09
N LEU A 19 0.26 4.46 -5.29
CA LEU A 19 -0.31 5.31 -4.24
C LEU A 19 -0.74 4.48 -3.03
N PHE A 20 -1.52 3.42 -3.24
CA PHE A 20 -2.00 2.59 -2.14
C PHE A 20 -0.88 1.78 -1.49
N GLY A 21 0.16 1.38 -2.24
CA GLY A 21 1.36 0.76 -1.67
C GLY A 21 2.11 1.71 -0.71
N ILE A 22 2.27 2.98 -1.08
CA ILE A 22 2.87 4.00 -0.21
C ILE A 22 1.98 4.30 1.01
N LEU A 23 0.66 4.38 0.81
CA LEU A 23 -0.27 4.58 1.91
C LEU A 23 -0.27 3.39 2.88
N GLU A 24 -0.07 2.17 2.40
CA GLU A 24 -0.03 0.96 3.20
C GLU A 24 1.14 0.97 4.20
N VAL A 25 2.32 1.45 3.76
CA VAL A 25 3.46 1.76 4.65
C VAL A 25 3.06 2.73 5.75
N GLY A 26 2.38 3.82 5.40
CA GLY A 26 1.87 4.79 6.36
C GLY A 26 0.85 4.18 7.33
N GLY A 27 -0.01 3.29 6.84
CA GLY A 27 -0.97 2.53 7.63
C GLY A 27 -0.29 1.64 8.67
N TRP A 28 0.78 0.95 8.32
CA TRP A 28 1.59 0.18 9.28
C TRP A 28 2.22 1.05 10.36
N VAL A 29 2.75 2.23 9.99
CA VAL A 29 3.27 3.20 10.97
C VAL A 29 2.17 3.61 11.94
N LEU A 30 0.97 3.93 11.45
CA LEU A 30 -0.18 4.26 12.31
C LEU A 30 -0.55 3.09 13.24
N LEU A 31 -0.57 1.85 12.75
CA LEU A 31 -0.82 0.67 13.60
C LEU A 31 0.23 0.52 14.70
N PHE A 32 1.51 0.71 14.41
CA PHE A 32 2.56 0.66 15.42
C PHE A 32 2.42 1.77 16.45
N ILE A 33 2.03 2.98 16.03
CA ILE A 33 1.69 4.07 16.96
C ILE A 33 0.50 3.65 17.85
N GLY A 34 -0.56 3.08 17.27
CA GLY A 34 -1.71 2.58 18.02
C GLY A 34 -1.32 1.49 19.03
N MET A 35 -0.45 0.56 18.64
CA MET A 35 0.08 -0.47 19.53
C MET A 35 0.90 0.12 20.68
N TYR A 36 1.69 1.17 20.40
CA TYR A 36 2.45 1.88 21.43
C TYR A 36 1.52 2.56 22.45
N PHE A 37 0.45 3.23 22.02
CA PHE A 37 -0.53 3.81 22.95
C PHE A 37 -1.33 2.77 23.73
N LYS A 38 -1.53 1.56 23.18
CA LYS A 38 -2.20 0.49 23.91
C LYS A 38 -1.30 -0.16 24.96
N HIS A 39 -0.01 -0.35 24.69
CA HIS A 39 0.87 -1.17 25.54
C HIS A 39 2.03 -0.42 26.21
N GLY A 40 2.39 0.76 25.71
CA GLY A 40 3.56 1.52 26.14
C GLY A 40 3.27 2.68 27.10
N VAL A 41 2.00 3.06 27.29
CA VAL A 41 1.60 4.14 28.20
C VAL A 41 0.71 3.61 29.32
N THR A 42 0.75 4.27 30.48
CA THR A 42 -0.10 3.96 31.64
C THR A 42 -0.84 5.23 32.05
N PRO A 43 -2.18 5.26 32.02
CA PRO A 43 -3.09 4.17 31.63
C PRO A 43 -3.06 3.86 30.12
N PRO A 44 -3.40 2.62 29.70
CA PRO A 44 -3.54 2.26 28.29
C PRO A 44 -4.58 3.13 27.56
N VAL A 45 -4.28 3.50 26.32
CA VAL A 45 -5.20 4.25 25.46
C VAL A 45 -5.50 3.43 24.21
N GLU A 46 -6.74 2.92 24.10
CA GLU A 46 -7.12 1.95 23.05
C GLU A 46 -7.67 2.59 21.77
N TRP A 47 -8.33 3.74 21.86
CA TRP A 47 -8.98 4.38 20.73
C TRP A 47 -8.05 4.63 19.51
N PRO A 48 -6.75 4.98 19.65
CA PRO A 48 -5.87 5.20 18.51
C PRO A 48 -5.68 3.91 17.71
N LEU A 49 -5.51 2.78 18.38
CA LEU A 49 -5.39 1.47 17.71
C LEU A 49 -6.66 1.13 16.91
N MET A 50 -7.84 1.45 17.43
CA MET A 50 -9.10 1.20 16.74
C MET A 50 -9.21 2.05 15.46
N VAL A 51 -8.97 3.36 15.57
CA VAL A 51 -9.05 4.28 14.42
C VAL A 51 -7.98 3.97 13.38
N PHE A 52 -6.73 3.77 13.80
CA PHE A 52 -5.63 3.43 12.90
C PHE A 52 -5.83 2.03 12.29
N GLY A 53 -6.39 1.09 13.05
CA GLY A 53 -6.91 -0.20 12.59
C GLY A 53 -7.82 -0.07 11.38
N MET A 54 -8.88 0.73 11.51
CA MET A 54 -9.85 0.94 10.45
C MET A 54 -9.24 1.64 9.22
N VAL A 55 -8.42 2.67 9.44
CA VAL A 55 -7.75 3.40 8.36
C VAL A 55 -6.81 2.48 7.57
N HIS A 56 -5.95 1.72 8.26
CA HIS A 56 -5.06 0.76 7.61
C HIS A 56 -5.84 -0.33 6.88
N GLY A 57 -6.90 -0.88 7.49
CA GLY A 57 -7.75 -1.89 6.85
C GLY A 57 -8.38 -1.40 5.54
N LEU A 58 -8.85 -0.15 5.48
CA LEU A 58 -9.38 0.43 4.24
C LEU A 58 -8.30 0.57 3.17
N ILE A 59 -7.11 1.03 3.54
CA ILE A 59 -5.96 1.17 2.63
C ILE A 59 -5.54 -0.22 2.10
N PHE A 60 -5.47 -1.22 2.97
CA PHE A 60 -5.16 -2.60 2.62
C PHE A 60 -6.11 -3.15 1.56
N VAL A 61 -7.42 -2.98 1.76
CA VAL A 61 -8.44 -3.44 0.78
C VAL A 61 -8.30 -2.70 -0.54
N ALA A 62 -8.13 -1.38 -0.51
CA ALA A 62 -7.94 -0.58 -1.72
C ALA A 62 -6.67 -0.99 -2.50
N TYR A 63 -5.58 -1.29 -1.79
CA TYR A 63 -4.34 -1.78 -2.38
C TYR A 63 -4.52 -3.17 -3.00
N ALA A 64 -5.08 -4.13 -2.25
CA ALA A 64 -5.33 -5.49 -2.73
C ALA A 64 -6.24 -5.50 -3.96
N PHE A 65 -7.29 -4.67 -3.96
CA PHE A 65 -8.18 -4.52 -5.11
C PHE A 65 -7.44 -3.93 -6.33
N SER A 66 -6.59 -2.92 -6.12
CA SER A 66 -5.76 -2.35 -7.18
C SER A 66 -4.78 -3.37 -7.77
N LEU A 67 -4.20 -4.24 -6.94
CA LEU A 67 -3.34 -5.34 -7.38
C LEU A 67 -4.11 -6.36 -8.23
N LEU A 68 -5.34 -6.71 -7.85
CA LEU A 68 -6.17 -7.64 -8.62
C LEU A 68 -6.56 -7.05 -9.99
N MET A 69 -6.84 -5.75 -10.05
CA MET A 69 -7.07 -5.06 -11.33
C MET A 69 -5.80 -5.03 -12.19
N ALA A 70 -4.66 -4.67 -11.60
CA ALA A 70 -3.37 -4.62 -12.26
C ALA A 70 -2.93 -6.00 -12.79
N TRP A 71 -3.24 -7.09 -12.06
CA TRP A 71 -2.98 -8.46 -12.52
C TRP A 71 -3.63 -8.73 -13.88
N ARG A 72 -4.87 -8.29 -14.06
CA ARG A 72 -5.60 -8.49 -15.32
C ARG A 72 -5.14 -7.54 -16.41
N GLU A 73 -4.91 -6.26 -16.08
CA GLU A 73 -4.52 -5.23 -17.05
C GLU A 73 -3.12 -5.47 -17.62
N PHE A 74 -2.15 -5.76 -16.75
CA PHE A 74 -0.75 -5.95 -17.14
C PHE A 74 -0.41 -7.43 -17.39
N GLU A 75 -1.42 -8.29 -17.49
CA GLU A 75 -1.31 -9.73 -17.74
C GLU A 75 -0.25 -10.42 -16.85
N TRP A 76 -0.18 -10.03 -15.58
CA TRP A 76 0.88 -10.52 -14.70
C TRP A 76 0.81 -12.04 -14.52
N PRO A 77 1.96 -12.74 -14.44
CA PRO A 77 1.96 -14.12 -14.03
C PRO A 77 1.49 -14.26 -12.57
N ALA A 78 0.94 -15.42 -12.21
CA ALA A 78 0.43 -15.70 -10.85
C ALA A 78 1.46 -15.38 -9.74
N ARG A 79 2.76 -15.52 -10.04
CA ARG A 79 3.84 -15.16 -9.11
C ARG A 79 3.84 -13.67 -8.75
N THR A 80 3.62 -12.77 -9.71
CA THR A 80 3.68 -11.32 -9.46
C THR A 80 2.51 -10.87 -8.59
N ILE A 81 1.29 -11.33 -8.88
CA ILE A 81 0.13 -11.00 -8.02
C ILE A 81 0.28 -11.60 -6.62
N LEU A 82 0.82 -12.83 -6.50
CA LEU A 82 1.10 -13.41 -5.20
C LEU A 82 2.13 -12.59 -4.41
N LEU A 83 3.21 -12.14 -5.05
CA LEU A 83 4.20 -11.25 -4.43
C LEU A 83 3.55 -9.93 -3.99
N GLY A 84 2.65 -9.36 -4.80
CA GLY A 84 1.91 -8.15 -4.46
C GLY A 84 1.02 -8.33 -3.23
N LEU A 85 0.21 -9.39 -3.20
CA LEU A 85 -0.70 -9.68 -2.08
C LEU A 85 0.07 -10.05 -0.80
N VAL A 86 1.16 -10.79 -0.91
CA VAL A 86 2.03 -11.06 0.25
C VAL A 86 2.64 -9.75 0.75
N SER A 87 2.99 -8.84 -0.16
CA SER A 87 3.58 -7.55 0.23
C SER A 87 2.63 -6.63 1.00
N SER A 88 1.32 -6.85 0.89
CA SER A 88 0.32 -6.08 1.66
C SER A 88 0.05 -6.65 3.06
N VAL A 89 0.53 -7.86 3.36
CA VAL A 89 0.34 -8.50 4.67
C VAL A 89 1.60 -8.35 5.53
N ILE A 90 2.77 -8.33 4.91
CA ILE A 90 4.04 -8.17 5.62
C ILE A 90 4.36 -6.66 5.74
N PRO A 91 4.58 -6.13 6.95
CA PRO A 91 4.82 -4.70 7.17
C PRO A 91 5.93 -4.14 6.28
N PHE A 92 5.67 -2.98 5.68
CA PHE A 92 6.62 -2.21 4.86
C PHE A 92 7.07 -2.87 3.55
N THR A 93 6.62 -4.08 3.23
CA THR A 93 7.09 -4.81 2.05
C THR A 93 6.43 -4.34 0.76
N SER A 94 5.24 -3.72 0.83
CA SER A 94 4.57 -3.01 -0.26
C SER A 94 5.47 -2.00 -0.99
N PHE A 95 6.32 -1.28 -0.25
CA PHE A 95 7.32 -0.35 -0.79
C PHE A 95 8.42 -1.02 -1.62
N PHE A 96 8.86 -2.20 -1.19
CA PHE A 96 9.85 -2.99 -1.92
C PHE A 96 9.22 -3.62 -3.17
N PHE A 97 7.99 -4.13 -3.05
CA PHE A 97 7.22 -4.63 -4.18
C PHE A 97 7.01 -3.56 -5.25
N GLU A 98 6.57 -2.35 -4.88
CA GLU A 98 6.38 -1.24 -5.81
C GLU A 98 7.67 -0.95 -6.60
N ARG A 99 8.81 -0.80 -5.90
CA ARG A 99 10.09 -0.53 -6.56
C ARG A 99 10.52 -1.66 -7.48
N TRP A 100 10.32 -2.90 -7.05
CA TRP A 100 10.63 -4.05 -7.88
C TRP A 100 9.73 -4.10 -9.12
N ALA A 101 8.42 -3.87 -8.96
CA ALA A 101 7.45 -3.90 -10.04
C ALA A 101 7.72 -2.79 -11.07
N ILE A 102 8.09 -1.58 -10.63
CA ILE A 102 8.56 -0.50 -11.51
C ILE A 102 9.83 -0.90 -12.26
N ARG A 103 10.82 -1.47 -11.57
CA ARG A 103 12.10 -1.84 -12.18
C ARG A 103 12.01 -3.02 -13.15
N SER A 104 11.03 -3.90 -12.95
CA SER A 104 10.84 -5.11 -13.75
C SER A 104 9.84 -4.93 -14.89
N GLY A 105 9.42 -3.69 -15.18
CA GLY A 105 8.48 -3.40 -16.27
C GLY A 105 7.02 -3.76 -15.96
N GLN A 106 6.71 -4.17 -14.73
CA GLN A 106 5.39 -4.69 -14.37
C GLN A 106 4.35 -3.58 -14.23
N LEU A 107 4.75 -2.31 -14.02
CA LEU A 107 3.84 -1.18 -13.82
C LEU A 107 3.76 -0.24 -15.02
N GLY A 108 3.89 -0.78 -16.25
CA GLY A 108 3.63 -0.06 -17.50
C GLY A 108 4.30 1.32 -17.55
N GLU A 109 3.49 2.38 -17.62
CA GLU A 109 3.90 3.78 -17.70
C GLU A 109 4.82 4.29 -16.57
N LEU A 110 4.83 3.62 -15.40
CA LEU A 110 5.73 3.96 -14.30
C LEU A 110 7.11 3.32 -14.45
N SER A 111 7.23 2.33 -15.33
CA SER A 111 8.48 1.61 -15.57
C SER A 111 9.32 2.38 -16.60
N PRO A 112 10.66 2.38 -16.48
CA PRO A 112 11.53 2.95 -17.50
C PRO A 112 11.33 2.22 -18.84
N ALA A 113 11.37 2.99 -19.93
CA ALA A 113 11.30 2.49 -21.31
C ALA A 113 12.52 1.64 -21.68
#